data_AF-A0A972DJZ7-F1
#
_entry.id   AF-A0A972DJZ7-F1
#
_cell.length_a   1.000
_cell.length_b   1.000
_cell.length_c   1.000
_cell.angle_alpha   90.00
_cell.angle_beta   90.00
_cell.angle_gamma   90.00
#
_symmetry.space_group_name_H-M   'P 1'
#
loop_
_entity.id
_entity.type
_entity.pdbx_description
1 polymer ?
#
loop_
_entity_poly.entity_id
_entity_poly.type
_entity_poly.pdbx_seq_one_letter_code
_entity_poly.pdbx_strand_id
1 'polypeptide(L)'
;MIWVDIPTAEGHMRRELIWYMVYSVTNRGQALHPVKQPNGTFAGERIDIPVRLIPKFILRSHELGTEYSDCVIPLALGPIIAREDPGPDWMADPAKEFYNSVTIGKEPIAVGETRWGIAMWQGIDPRIDFFSIYVRGLTNAYHWQDSPETYTPGKDPIGKGRKFVRKTLKLNFWRPGDEYYEDENEIRYGIPGQVDYEWVYR
;
A
#
# COMPACT_ATOMS: atom_id res chain seq x y z
N MET A 1 11.95 9.20 -5.07
CA MET A 1 12.70 10.38 -4.61
C MET A 1 12.23 11.60 -5.40
N ILE A 2 11.47 12.58 -4.92
CA ILE A 2 11.27 13.81 -5.73
C ILE A 2 11.09 15.06 -4.87
N TRP A 3 11.79 16.14 -5.24
CA TRP A 3 11.64 17.44 -4.60
C TRP A 3 10.49 18.22 -5.23
N VAL A 4 9.60 18.76 -4.39
CA VAL A 4 8.49 19.62 -4.82
C VAL A 4 8.32 20.80 -3.87
N ASP A 5 7.81 21.90 -4.40
CA ASP A 5 7.47 23.08 -3.60
C ASP A 5 6.00 23.01 -3.16
N ILE A 6 5.76 22.92 -1.85
CA ILE A 6 4.44 22.77 -1.24
C ILE A 6 4.02 24.08 -0.59
N PRO A 7 2.79 24.58 -0.83
CA PRO A 7 2.31 25.78 -0.16
C PRO A 7 2.12 25.55 1.34
N THR A 8 2.66 26.45 2.14
CA THR A 8 2.49 26.45 3.59
C THR A 8 1.27 27.28 4.00
N ALA A 9 0.77 27.07 5.23
CA ALA A 9 -0.34 27.85 5.78
C ALA A 9 -0.04 29.37 5.86
N GLU A 10 1.24 29.73 5.90
CA GLU A 10 1.72 31.10 5.98
C GLU A 10 1.85 31.80 4.61
N GLY A 11 1.57 31.08 3.51
CA GLY A 11 1.50 31.62 2.15
C GLY A 11 2.81 31.55 1.35
N HIS A 12 3.91 31.08 1.94
CA HIS A 12 5.16 30.80 1.22
C HIS A 12 5.22 29.35 0.76
N MET A 13 6.05 29.09 -0.26
CA MET A 13 6.36 27.73 -0.72
C MET A 13 7.48 27.15 0.13
N ARG A 14 7.33 25.88 0.55
CA ARG A 14 8.38 25.10 1.21
C ARG A 14 8.77 23.94 0.32
N ARG A 15 10.06 23.83 0.02
CA ARG A 15 10.61 22.69 -0.69
C ARG A 15 10.64 21.47 0.22
N GLU A 16 10.00 20.39 -0.20
CA GLU A 16 9.94 19.12 0.53
C GLU A 16 10.34 17.94 -0.36
N LEU A 17 10.99 16.95 0.26
CA LEU A 17 11.30 15.70 -0.40
C LEU A 17 10.14 14.73 -0.22
N ILE A 18 9.60 14.27 -1.34
CA ILE A 18 8.51 13.30 -1.38
C ILE A 18 9.06 11.95 -1.75
N TRP A 19 8.90 11.01 -0.82
CA TRP A 19 9.13 9.60 -1.09
C TRP A 19 7.92 9.06 -1.84
N TYR A 20 8.15 8.25 -2.85
CA TYR A 20 7.06 7.65 -3.60
C TYR A 20 7.46 6.27 -4.14
N MET A 21 6.44 5.48 -4.44
CA MET A 21 6.57 4.16 -5.04
C MET A 21 5.56 4.04 -6.18
N VAL A 22 6.07 3.71 -7.37
CA VAL A 22 5.23 3.24 -8.48
C VAL A 22 4.93 1.76 -8.27
N TYR A 23 3.69 1.37 -8.47
CA TYR A 23 3.27 -0.02 -8.42
C TYR A 23 2.31 -0.34 -9.55
N SER A 24 2.14 -1.62 -9.85
CA SER A 24 1.05 -2.12 -10.69
C SER A 24 0.25 -3.17 -9.96
N VAL A 25 -1.03 -3.28 -10.32
CA VAL A 25 -1.96 -4.24 -9.75
C VAL A 25 -2.82 -4.82 -10.87
N THR A 26 -2.90 -6.15 -10.90
CA THR A 26 -3.67 -6.89 -11.90
C THR A 26 -4.78 -7.66 -11.21
N ASN A 27 -6.02 -7.51 -11.69
CA ASN A 27 -7.10 -8.41 -11.29
C ASN A 27 -6.94 -9.72 -12.07
N ARG A 28 -6.38 -10.75 -11.43
CA ARG A 28 -6.18 -12.07 -12.06
C ARG A 28 -7.45 -12.93 -12.13
N GLY A 29 -8.60 -12.39 -11.70
CA GLY A 29 -9.84 -13.17 -11.56
C GLY A 29 -9.78 -14.11 -10.36
N GLN A 30 -10.49 -15.23 -10.44
CA GLN A 30 -10.49 -16.30 -9.44
C GLN A 30 -10.89 -15.83 -8.02
N ALA A 31 -11.78 -14.84 -7.93
CA ALA A 31 -12.32 -14.39 -6.67
C ALA A 31 -13.09 -15.54 -5.99
N LEU A 32 -12.90 -15.69 -4.68
CA LEU A 32 -13.58 -16.73 -3.90
C LEU A 32 -15.02 -16.30 -3.62
N HIS A 33 -15.98 -17.03 -4.17
CA HIS A 33 -17.41 -16.83 -3.95
C HIS A 33 -17.99 -17.97 -3.09
N PRO A 34 -18.59 -17.67 -1.93
CA PRO A 34 -19.16 -18.69 -1.07
C PRO A 34 -20.52 -19.15 -1.62
N VAL A 35 -20.60 -20.42 -2.01
CA VAL A 35 -21.84 -21.08 -2.47
C VAL A 35 -22.39 -21.94 -1.34
N LYS A 36 -23.65 -21.70 -0.96
CA LYS A 36 -24.33 -22.47 0.08
C LYS A 36 -24.66 -23.87 -0.44
N GLN A 37 -24.23 -24.89 0.29
CA GLN A 37 -24.51 -26.29 0.01
C GLN A 37 -25.82 -26.76 0.67
N PRO A 38 -26.42 -27.87 0.20
CA PRO A 38 -27.63 -28.45 0.78
C PRO A 38 -27.51 -28.81 2.27
N ASN A 39 -26.30 -29.15 2.74
CA ASN A 39 -26.00 -29.45 4.15
C ASN A 39 -25.86 -28.19 5.04
N GLY A 40 -26.11 -26.99 4.50
CA GLY A 40 -25.98 -25.72 5.22
C GLY A 40 -24.57 -25.17 5.32
N THR A 41 -23.55 -25.88 4.84
CA THR A 41 -22.16 -25.39 4.76
C THR A 41 -21.96 -24.50 3.52
N PHE A 42 -20.81 -23.82 3.44
CA PHE A 42 -20.42 -23.03 2.27
C PHE A 42 -19.18 -23.63 1.62
N ALA A 43 -19.20 -23.81 0.31
CA ALA A 43 -18.01 -24.11 -0.48
C ALA A 43 -17.54 -22.87 -1.23
N GLY A 44 -16.22 -22.75 -1.38
CA GLY A 44 -15.64 -21.68 -2.17
C GLY A 44 -15.57 -22.07 -3.64
N GLU A 45 -16.28 -21.33 -4.49
CA GLU A 45 -16.14 -21.38 -5.94
C GLU A 45 -15.22 -20.23 -6.39
N ARG A 46 -14.43 -20.45 -7.44
CA ARG A 46 -13.61 -19.38 -8.05
C ARG A 46 -14.41 -18.78 -9.19
N ILE A 47 -14.67 -17.49 -9.11
CA ILE A 47 -15.39 -16.74 -10.15
C ILE A 47 -14.56 -15.57 -10.66
N ASP A 48 -14.75 -15.24 -11.93
CA ASP A 48 -14.11 -14.11 -12.57
C ASP A 48 -15.05 -12.90 -12.50
N ILE A 49 -14.74 -11.98 -11.59
CA ILE A 49 -15.50 -10.75 -11.39
C ILE A 49 -14.58 -9.54 -11.32
N PRO A 50 -15.04 -8.36 -11.77
CA PRO A 50 -14.34 -7.11 -11.51
C PRO A 50 -14.20 -6.85 -10.00
N VAL A 51 -13.06 -6.31 -9.58
CA VAL A 51 -12.78 -6.05 -8.16
C VAL A 51 -12.46 -4.58 -7.96
N ARG A 52 -13.11 -3.96 -6.96
CA ARG A 52 -12.76 -2.61 -6.53
C ARG A 52 -11.59 -2.65 -5.56
N LEU A 53 -10.48 -2.02 -5.94
CA LEU A 53 -9.31 -1.90 -5.10
C LEU A 53 -9.39 -0.62 -4.26
N ILE A 54 -9.26 -0.74 -2.94
CA ILE A 54 -9.14 0.40 -2.03
C ILE A 54 -7.84 0.20 -1.25
N PRO A 55 -6.71 0.64 -1.81
CA PRO A 55 -5.43 0.35 -1.20
C PRO A 55 -5.13 1.33 -0.06
N LYS A 56 -4.34 0.87 0.90
CA LYS A 56 -3.69 1.74 1.88
C LYS A 56 -2.24 1.34 1.99
N PHE A 57 -1.34 2.31 1.89
CA PHE A 57 0.09 2.09 1.99
C PHE A 57 0.64 2.75 3.25
N ILE A 58 1.37 2.00 4.05
CA ILE A 58 1.98 2.50 5.29
C ILE A 58 3.46 2.20 5.23
N LEU A 59 4.30 3.23 5.20
CA LEU A 59 5.73 3.10 5.39
C LEU A 59 6.01 3.06 6.90
N ARG A 60 6.75 2.07 7.36
CA ARG A 60 7.14 1.93 8.76
C ARG A 60 8.66 1.84 8.87
N SER A 61 9.24 2.69 9.70
CA SER A 61 10.64 2.57 10.12
C SER A 61 10.78 1.46 11.16
N HIS A 62 11.77 0.58 11.00
CA HIS A 62 12.08 -0.44 12.01
C HIS A 62 12.89 0.13 13.17
N GLU A 63 13.66 1.18 12.92
CA GLU A 63 14.60 1.76 13.88
C GLU A 63 13.93 2.80 14.77
N LEU A 64 13.14 3.70 14.17
CA LEU A 64 12.46 4.77 14.89
C LEU A 64 11.07 4.35 15.40
N GLY A 65 10.52 3.24 14.88
CA GLY A 65 9.17 2.80 15.18
C GLY A 65 8.05 3.70 14.63
N THR A 66 8.41 4.73 13.86
CA THR A 66 7.48 5.70 13.25
C THR A 66 6.77 5.10 12.03
N GLU A 67 5.54 5.55 11.80
CA GLU A 67 4.73 5.16 10.65
C GLU A 67 4.22 6.37 9.87
N TYR A 68 4.30 6.25 8.56
CA TYR A 68 3.87 7.27 7.60
C TYR A 68 2.79 6.65 6.72
N SER A 69 1.58 7.20 6.80
CA SER A 69 0.49 6.79 5.89
C SER A 69 0.67 7.48 4.54
N ASP A 70 0.24 6.81 3.47
CA ASP A 70 0.23 7.43 2.16
C ASP A 70 -0.67 8.66 2.14
N CYS A 71 -0.25 9.67 1.38
CA CYS A 71 -1.02 10.88 1.15
C CYS A 71 -1.03 11.22 -0.34
N VAL A 72 -2.10 11.87 -0.79
CA VAL A 72 -2.17 12.41 -2.16
C VAL A 72 -1.57 13.81 -2.14
N ILE A 73 -0.48 14.00 -2.89
CA ILE A 73 0.20 15.28 -3.06
C ILE A 73 0.04 15.72 -4.52
N PRO A 74 -0.99 16.50 -4.87
CA PRO A 74 -1.31 16.80 -6.27
C PRO A 74 -0.14 17.44 -7.04
N LEU A 75 0.64 18.30 -6.37
CA LEU A 75 1.80 18.99 -6.95
C LEU A 75 2.95 18.04 -7.32
N ALA A 76 3.02 16.85 -6.71
CA ALA A 76 4.03 15.85 -7.03
C ALA A 76 3.65 14.94 -8.20
N LEU A 77 2.37 14.80 -8.53
CA LEU A 77 1.92 13.86 -9.56
C LEU A 77 2.50 14.18 -10.93
N GLY A 78 2.43 15.43 -11.38
CA GLY A 78 2.95 15.85 -12.68
C GLY A 78 4.46 15.56 -12.84
N PRO A 79 5.31 16.04 -11.90
CA PRO A 79 6.74 15.74 -11.91
C PRO A 79 7.08 14.25 -11.83
N ILE A 80 6.35 13.46 -11.02
CA ILE A 80 6.55 12.01 -10.93
C ILE A 80 6.19 11.34 -12.26
N ILE A 81 5.02 11.65 -12.83
CA ILE A 81 4.59 11.07 -14.10
C ILE A 81 5.60 11.39 -15.19
N ALA A 82 6.03 12.65 -15.31
CA ALA A 82 7.02 13.06 -16.31
C ALA A 82 8.37 12.34 -16.15
N ARG A 83 8.72 11.92 -14.93
CA ARG A 83 9.96 11.18 -14.65
C ARG A 83 9.84 9.69 -14.93
N GLU A 84 8.69 9.11 -14.57
CA GLU A 84 8.43 7.66 -14.68
C GLU A 84 7.89 7.26 -16.06
N ASP A 85 7.50 8.24 -16.88
CA ASP A 85 7.06 8.03 -18.25
C ASP A 85 8.24 7.58 -19.13
N PRO A 86 8.23 6.33 -19.64
CA PRO A 86 9.29 5.81 -20.47
C PRO A 86 9.27 6.36 -21.92
N GLY A 87 8.33 7.24 -22.28
CA GLY A 87 8.40 8.04 -23.51
C GLY A 87 7.08 8.22 -24.27
N PRO A 88 7.10 8.89 -25.45
CA PRO A 88 5.90 9.29 -26.18
C PRO A 88 4.95 8.14 -26.56
N ASP A 89 5.49 6.95 -26.80
CA ASP A 89 4.72 5.74 -27.13
C ASP A 89 3.97 5.16 -25.92
N TRP A 90 4.37 5.53 -24.69
CA TRP A 90 3.76 5.07 -23.45
C TRP A 90 2.50 5.87 -23.10
N MET A 91 2.52 7.19 -23.30
CA MET A 91 1.36 8.07 -23.09
C MET A 91 0.20 7.85 -24.07
N ALA A 92 0.45 7.19 -25.22
CA ALA A 92 -0.57 6.90 -26.21
C ALA A 92 -1.51 5.75 -25.80
N ASP A 93 -1.17 5.00 -24.75
CA ASP A 93 -1.97 3.89 -24.24
C ASP A 93 -2.80 4.32 -23.01
N PRO A 94 -4.13 4.46 -23.12
CA PRO A 94 -4.99 4.79 -21.98
C PRO A 94 -4.98 3.71 -20.87
N ALA A 95 -4.47 2.49 -21.13
CA ALA A 95 -4.23 1.48 -20.10
C ALA A 95 -3.06 1.82 -19.16
N LYS A 96 -2.34 2.92 -19.41
CA LYS A 96 -1.12 3.31 -18.69
C LYS A 96 -1.27 4.65 -17.96
N GLU A 97 -2.50 4.97 -17.56
CA GLU A 97 -2.79 6.05 -16.61
C GLU A 97 -2.22 5.72 -15.22
N PHE A 98 -1.54 6.69 -14.60
CA PHE A 98 -1.09 6.57 -13.22
C PHE A 98 -2.19 7.04 -12.25
N TYR A 99 -2.68 6.11 -11.44
CA TYR A 99 -3.68 6.40 -10.40
C TYR A 99 -3.01 6.73 -9.05
N ASN A 100 -3.67 7.54 -8.22
CA ASN A 100 -3.31 7.64 -6.80
C ASN A 100 -4.17 6.67 -5.97
N SER A 101 -3.88 6.54 -4.68
CA SER A 101 -4.60 5.63 -3.77
C SER A 101 -6.11 5.88 -3.67
N VAL A 102 -6.58 7.08 -4.06
CA VAL A 102 -8.01 7.44 -4.09
C VAL A 102 -8.61 7.16 -5.46
N THR A 103 -7.97 7.61 -6.55
CA THR A 103 -8.54 7.51 -7.90
C THR A 103 -8.57 6.07 -8.42
N ILE A 104 -7.61 5.22 -8.02
CA ILE A 104 -7.57 3.82 -8.44
C ILE A 104 -8.83 3.04 -8.01
N GLY A 105 -9.47 3.47 -6.91
CA GLY A 105 -10.66 2.86 -6.35
C GLY A 105 -11.98 3.42 -6.88
N LYS A 106 -11.96 4.37 -7.83
CA LYS A 106 -13.19 4.96 -8.42
C LYS A 106 -13.97 3.97 -9.27
N GLU A 107 -13.28 3.15 -10.04
CA GLU A 107 -13.90 2.11 -10.87
C GLU A 107 -13.40 0.72 -10.47
N PRO A 108 -14.22 -0.35 -10.56
CA PRO A 108 -13.73 -1.71 -10.45
C PRO A 108 -12.67 -2.00 -11.52
N ILE A 109 -11.68 -2.84 -11.18
CA ILE A 109 -10.67 -3.35 -12.10
C ILE A 109 -11.24 -4.60 -12.77
N ALA A 110 -11.38 -4.59 -14.09
CA ALA A 110 -11.87 -5.72 -14.86
C ALA A 110 -10.90 -6.91 -14.78
N VAL A 111 -11.41 -8.13 -15.02
CA VAL A 111 -10.57 -9.33 -15.00
C VAL A 111 -9.55 -9.26 -16.15
N GLY A 112 -8.27 -9.47 -15.83
CA GLY A 112 -7.14 -9.31 -16.75
C GLY A 112 -6.60 -7.89 -16.84
N GLU A 113 -7.33 -6.87 -16.38
CA GLU A 113 -6.89 -5.48 -16.40
C GLU A 113 -5.76 -5.25 -15.38
N THR A 114 -4.74 -4.51 -15.81
CA THR A 114 -3.65 -4.02 -14.96
C THR A 114 -3.73 -2.51 -14.85
N ARG A 115 -3.67 -1.98 -13.63
CA ARG A 115 -3.58 -0.54 -13.36
C ARG A 115 -2.25 -0.20 -12.72
N TRP A 116 -1.74 0.98 -13.06
CA TRP A 116 -0.53 1.54 -12.47
C TRP A 116 -0.90 2.59 -11.44
N GLY A 117 -0.20 2.62 -10.31
CA GLY A 117 -0.46 3.55 -9.25
C GLY A 117 0.79 4.15 -8.63
N ILE A 118 0.60 5.28 -7.95
CA ILE A 118 1.64 6.01 -7.23
C ILE A 118 1.18 6.12 -5.77
N ALA A 119 2.00 5.58 -4.87
CA ALA A 119 1.89 5.84 -3.42
C ALA A 119 2.94 6.89 -3.05
N MET A 120 2.59 7.86 -2.20
CA MET A 120 3.47 8.96 -1.80
C MET A 120 3.47 9.13 -0.28
N TRP A 121 4.60 9.54 0.26
CA TRP A 121 4.78 9.88 1.67
C TRP A 121 5.57 11.18 1.81
N GLN A 122 5.25 11.94 2.84
CA GLN A 122 5.89 13.22 3.17
C GLN A 122 6.38 13.20 4.61
N GLY A 123 7.37 14.05 4.92
CA GLY A 123 7.93 14.18 6.27
C GLY A 123 8.61 12.91 6.78
N ILE A 124 9.16 12.11 5.87
CA ILE A 124 9.97 10.95 6.23
C ILE A 124 11.22 11.44 6.98
N ASP A 125 11.56 10.76 8.08
CA ASP A 125 12.79 11.05 8.78
C ASP A 125 13.97 10.53 7.94
N PRO A 126 14.92 11.38 7.52
CA PRO A 126 16.00 10.97 6.63
C PRO A 126 16.94 9.97 7.29
N ARG A 127 16.88 9.76 8.61
CA ARG A 127 17.74 8.82 9.35
C ARG A 127 17.27 7.36 9.29
N ILE A 128 16.23 7.06 8.50
CA ILE A 128 15.73 5.68 8.39
C ILE A 128 16.55 4.85 7.40
N ASP A 129 17.09 3.73 7.85
CA ASP A 129 17.87 2.83 7.01
C ASP A 129 17.04 1.61 6.65
N PHE A 130 16.31 1.08 7.61
CA PHE A 130 15.46 -0.08 7.45
C PHE A 130 13.99 0.28 7.56
N PHE A 131 13.22 0.00 6.51
CA PHE A 131 11.78 0.25 6.52
C PHE A 131 11.00 -0.83 5.78
N SER A 132 9.70 -0.89 6.05
CA SER A 132 8.76 -1.72 5.29
C SER A 132 7.60 -0.90 4.77
N ILE A 133 7.10 -1.26 3.59
CA ILE A 133 5.82 -0.78 3.07
C ILE A 133 4.77 -1.85 3.31
N TYR A 134 3.74 -1.51 4.08
CA TYR A 134 2.58 -2.35 4.32
C TYR A 134 1.44 -1.96 3.39
N VAL A 135 1.01 -2.91 2.56
CA VAL A 135 -0.06 -2.74 1.56
C VAL A 135 -1.31 -3.49 2.01
N ARG A 136 -2.39 -2.73 2.22
CA ARG A 136 -3.74 -3.25 2.51
C ARG A 136 -4.64 -3.10 1.31
N GLY A 137 -5.78 -3.81 1.32
CA GLY A 137 -6.80 -3.75 0.26
C GLY A 137 -6.62 -4.78 -0.86
N LEU A 138 -5.53 -5.55 -0.85
CA LEU A 138 -5.27 -6.62 -1.82
C LEU A 138 -6.09 -7.89 -1.58
N THR A 139 -6.65 -8.05 -0.37
CA THR A 139 -7.43 -9.22 0.02
C THR A 139 -8.46 -8.83 1.08
N ASN A 140 -9.56 -9.57 1.12
CA ASN A 140 -10.59 -9.47 2.15
C ASN A 140 -10.31 -10.38 3.36
N ALA A 141 -9.16 -11.06 3.42
CA ALA A 141 -8.81 -11.93 4.54
C ALA A 141 -8.58 -11.12 5.83
N TYR A 142 -9.27 -11.50 6.90
CA TYR A 142 -9.16 -10.89 8.22
C TYR A 142 -9.24 -11.96 9.30
N HIS A 143 -8.63 -11.68 10.44
CA HIS A 143 -8.68 -12.52 11.64
C HIS A 143 -9.12 -11.68 12.84
N TRP A 144 -9.76 -12.33 13.81
CA TRP A 144 -9.91 -11.80 15.16
C TRP A 144 -8.79 -12.40 16.01
N GLN A 145 -7.99 -11.55 16.63
CA GLN A 145 -7.00 -11.95 17.62
C GLN A 145 -7.59 -11.74 19.01
N ASP A 146 -7.76 -12.84 19.72
CA ASP A 146 -8.34 -12.84 21.05
C ASP A 146 -7.22 -12.63 22.07
N SER A 147 -7.39 -11.67 22.96
CA SER A 147 -6.48 -11.48 24.09
C SER A 147 -6.99 -12.33 25.25
N PRO A 148 -6.30 -13.43 25.63
CA PRO A 148 -6.81 -14.39 26.61
C PRO A 148 -7.13 -13.76 27.97
N GLU A 149 -6.44 -12.66 28.30
CA GLU A 149 -6.62 -11.90 29.55
C GLU A 149 -7.92 -11.09 29.60
N THR A 150 -8.56 -10.81 28.46
CA THR A 150 -9.69 -9.87 28.37
C THR A 150 -10.91 -10.40 27.60
N TYR A 151 -10.81 -11.60 27.00
CA TYR A 151 -11.87 -12.21 26.21
C TYR A 151 -12.12 -13.68 26.57
N THR A 152 -13.35 -13.99 26.95
CA THR A 152 -13.86 -15.36 27.12
C THR A 152 -14.87 -15.69 26.00
N PRO A 153 -14.58 -16.68 25.13
CA PRO A 153 -15.50 -17.10 24.08
C PRO A 153 -16.88 -17.46 24.62
N GLY A 154 -17.94 -16.95 23.98
CA GLY A 154 -19.34 -17.24 24.35
C GLY A 154 -19.89 -16.43 25.53
N LYS A 155 -19.05 -15.73 26.30
CA LYS A 155 -19.50 -14.84 27.39
C LYS A 155 -19.32 -13.36 27.07
N ASP A 156 -18.18 -12.99 26.49
CA ASP A 156 -17.87 -11.59 26.20
C ASP A 156 -18.37 -11.17 24.80
N PRO A 157 -18.89 -9.94 24.65
CA PRO A 157 -19.30 -9.42 23.36
C PRO A 157 -18.10 -9.31 22.40
N ILE A 158 -18.36 -9.42 21.09
CA ILE A 158 -17.31 -9.44 20.05
C ILE A 158 -16.36 -8.23 20.13
N GLY A 159 -16.86 -7.07 20.59
CA GLY A 159 -16.06 -5.85 20.74
C GLY A 159 -15.15 -5.77 21.97
N LYS A 160 -15.21 -6.74 22.89
CA LYS A 160 -14.40 -6.73 24.13
C LYS A 160 -13.24 -7.72 24.01
N GLY A 161 -12.01 -7.22 24.17
CA GLY A 161 -10.81 -8.07 24.23
C GLY A 161 -10.40 -8.75 22.91
N ARG A 162 -11.03 -8.39 21.79
CA ARG A 162 -10.67 -8.89 20.45
C ARG A 162 -10.07 -7.78 19.59
N LYS A 163 -8.94 -8.06 18.96
CA LYS A 163 -8.30 -7.16 17.99
C LYS A 163 -8.60 -7.64 16.57
N PHE A 164 -9.22 -6.78 15.78
CA PHE A 164 -9.45 -7.03 14.37
C PHE A 164 -8.18 -6.76 13.56
N VAL A 165 -7.69 -7.76 12.82
CA VAL A 165 -6.48 -7.66 12.00
C VAL A 165 -6.77 -8.07 10.56
N ARG A 166 -6.15 -7.39 9.58
CA ARG A 166 -6.32 -7.70 8.16
C ARG A 166 -5.05 -8.28 7.58
N LYS A 167 -5.19 -9.20 6.63
CA LYS A 167 -4.07 -9.73 5.87
C LYS A 167 -3.48 -8.61 5.01
N THR A 168 -2.23 -8.31 5.24
CA THR A 168 -1.49 -7.15 4.73
C THR A 168 -0.20 -7.66 4.10
N LEU A 169 0.13 -7.19 2.90
CA LEU A 169 1.41 -7.49 2.27
C LEU A 169 2.47 -6.56 2.87
N LYS A 170 3.55 -7.13 3.41
CA LYS A 170 4.71 -6.39 3.89
C LYS A 170 5.82 -6.53 2.85
N LEU A 171 6.32 -5.41 2.35
CA LEU A 171 7.47 -5.30 1.45
C LEU A 171 8.63 -4.70 2.24
N ASN A 172 9.80 -5.33 2.22
CA ASN A 172 10.97 -4.90 2.95
C ASN A 172 11.92 -4.08 2.06
N PHE A 173 12.49 -3.03 2.63
CA PHE A 173 13.47 -2.19 1.98
C PHE A 173 14.58 -1.80 2.96
N TRP A 174 15.76 -1.58 2.42
CA TRP A 174 16.86 -0.98 3.15
C TRP A 174 17.56 0.07 2.29
N ARG A 175 18.16 1.07 2.93
CA ARG A 175 19.08 2.01 2.31
C ARG A 175 20.27 2.20 3.24
N PRO A 176 21.50 2.35 2.74
CA PRO A 176 22.60 2.86 3.54
C PRO A 176 22.25 4.27 4.03
N GLY A 177 22.33 4.52 5.33
CA GLY A 177 21.92 5.78 5.93
C GLY A 177 22.78 6.96 5.48
N ASP A 178 22.20 7.81 4.64
CA ASP A 178 22.65 9.19 4.43
C ASP A 178 21.56 10.14 4.92
N GLU A 179 21.81 10.79 6.07
CA GLU A 179 20.89 11.76 6.67
C GLU A 179 20.96 13.15 6.01
N TYR A 180 21.99 13.42 5.21
CA TYR A 180 22.24 14.73 4.59
C TYR A 180 21.85 14.75 3.11
N TYR A 181 21.99 13.62 2.41
CA TYR A 181 21.66 13.49 1.00
C TYR A 181 20.86 12.22 0.72
N GLU A 182 19.54 12.33 0.82
CA GLU A 182 18.63 11.24 0.47
C GLU A 182 18.63 11.01 -1.06
N ASP A 183 19.13 9.85 -1.50
CA ASP A 183 19.10 9.41 -2.91
C ASP A 183 18.26 8.12 -3.06
N GLU A 184 17.26 8.15 -3.95
CA GLU A 184 16.48 6.95 -4.27
C GLU A 184 17.30 5.78 -4.81
N ASN A 185 18.43 6.05 -5.47
CA ASN A 185 19.30 5.03 -6.07
C ASN A 185 20.02 4.19 -5.03
N GLU A 186 19.89 4.54 -3.75
CA GLU A 186 20.44 3.81 -2.62
C GLU A 186 19.41 2.88 -1.97
N ILE A 187 18.12 3.07 -2.26
CA ILE A 187 17.08 2.16 -1.78
C ILE A 187 17.24 0.80 -2.46
N ARG A 188 17.22 -0.25 -1.66
CA ARG A 188 17.31 -1.65 -2.08
C ARG A 188 16.09 -2.39 -1.58
N TYR A 189 15.59 -3.28 -2.43
CA TYR A 189 14.53 -4.20 -2.05
C TYR A 189 15.10 -5.34 -1.18
N GLY A 190 14.33 -5.73 -0.17
CA GLY A 190 14.73 -6.66 0.88
C GLY A 190 15.33 -5.97 2.11
N ILE A 191 15.66 -6.77 3.12
CA ILE A 191 16.49 -6.38 4.27
C ILE A 191 17.42 -7.58 4.52
N PRO A 192 18.75 -7.38 4.66
CA PRO A 192 19.67 -8.48 4.92
C PRO A 192 19.22 -9.35 6.12
N GLY A 193 19.09 -10.66 5.91
CA GLY A 193 18.64 -11.60 6.94
C GLY A 193 17.12 -11.69 7.14
N GLN A 194 16.32 -10.96 6.36
CA GLN A 194 14.86 -11.09 6.31
C GLN A 194 14.39 -11.53 4.92
N VAL A 195 13.14 -11.97 4.82
CA VAL A 195 12.48 -12.20 3.53
C VAL A 195 12.19 -10.87 2.84
N ASP A 196 12.21 -10.84 1.51
CA ASP A 196 11.94 -9.61 0.75
C ASP A 196 10.49 -9.13 0.93
N TYR A 197 9.56 -10.08 1.01
CA TYR A 197 8.17 -9.82 1.29
C TYR A 197 7.50 -10.98 2.04
N GLU A 198 6.43 -10.65 2.76
CA GLU A 198 5.61 -11.63 3.46
C GLU A 198 4.17 -11.13 3.61
N TRP A 199 3.24 -12.07 3.78
CA TRP A 199 1.87 -11.75 4.18
C TRP A 199 1.74 -11.83 5.70
N VAL A 200 1.33 -10.73 6.32
CA VAL A 200 1.17 -10.63 7.78
C VAL A 200 -0.26 -10.25 8.14
N TYR A 201 -0.69 -10.55 9.36
CA TYR A 201 -1.94 -10.04 9.92
C TYR A 201 -1.67 -8.84 10.83
N ARG A 202 -2.21 -7.68 10.46
CA ARG A 202 -1.97 -6.41 11.14
C ARG A 202 -3.19 -5.49 11.14
#